data_AF-A0A925VS98-F1
#
_entry.id   AF-A0A925VS98-F1
#
_cell.length_a   1.000
_cell.length_b   1.000
_cell.length_c   1.000
_cell.angle_alpha   90.00
_cell.angle_beta   90.00
_cell.angle_gamma   90.00
#
_symmetry.space_group_name_H-M   'P 1'
#
loop_
_entity.id
_entity.type
_entity.pdbx_description
1 polymer ?
#
loop_
_entity_poly.entity_id
_entity_poly.type
_entity_poly.pdbx_seq_one_letter_code
_entity_poly.pdbx_strand_id
1 'polypeptide(L)'
;MSPFAEPQPLVAAPVYRTPERVKIIGPYSADFSEILTPSALAFVAELHRRFDETRQRLLQRREERQREFEAGLLPGFLPETAHIREKAWTVAPIPPDLQDRRVEITGPVERKMIINALNSGARVFMADLEDSNAPTWGNVIQGQINLRDAVRRTISLSTPAKEYKLNAETAVLMVRPRGWHLL
;
A
#
# COMPACT_ATOMS: atom_id res chain seq x y z
N MET A 1 -8.93 58.57 3.84
CA MET A 1 -9.16 57.14 3.50
C MET A 1 -8.18 56.79 2.39
N SER A 2 -7.14 56.01 2.69
CA SER A 2 -6.17 55.58 1.67
C SER A 2 -6.74 54.37 0.92
N PRO A 3 -6.85 54.39 -0.42
CA PRO A 3 -7.49 53.31 -1.19
C PRO A 3 -6.53 52.17 -1.57
N PHE A 4 -5.29 52.19 -1.09
CA PHE A 4 -4.29 51.18 -1.44
C PHE A 4 -4.05 50.24 -0.26
N ALA A 5 -4.72 49.09 -0.29
CA ALA A 5 -4.31 47.94 0.50
C ALA A 5 -2.90 47.53 0.04
N GLU A 6 -1.96 47.43 0.98
CA GLU A 6 -0.63 46.88 0.68
C GLU A 6 -0.78 45.48 0.07
N PRO A 7 -0.04 45.15 -0.99
CA PRO A 7 -0.07 43.81 -1.57
C PRO A 7 0.40 42.81 -0.51
N GLN A 8 -0.50 41.95 -0.04
CA GLN A 8 -0.12 40.83 0.81
C GLN A 8 0.91 39.99 0.07
N PRO A 9 2.05 39.66 0.68
CA PRO A 9 3.03 38.78 0.05
C PRO A 9 2.37 37.43 -0.23
N LEU A 10 2.45 36.97 -1.47
CA LEU A 10 2.06 35.61 -1.84
C LEU A 10 2.94 34.63 -1.05
N VAL A 11 2.39 34.12 0.06
CA VAL A 11 3.00 33.01 0.79
C VAL A 11 2.98 31.83 -0.17
N ALA A 12 4.16 31.34 -0.55
CA ALA A 12 4.29 30.18 -1.41
C ALA A 12 3.48 29.01 -0.81
N ALA A 13 2.69 28.33 -1.64
CA ALA A 13 1.91 27.19 -1.19
C ALA A 13 2.85 26.14 -0.54
N PRO A 14 2.43 25.53 0.58
CA PRO A 14 3.25 24.53 1.24
C PRO A 14 3.53 23.36 0.29
N VAL A 15 4.78 22.87 0.33
CA VAL A 15 5.25 21.74 -0.48
C VAL A 15 5.89 20.68 0.40
N TYR A 16 5.79 19.42 -0.02
CA TYR A 16 6.53 18.34 0.62
C TYR A 16 8.03 18.49 0.36
N ARG A 17 8.85 18.27 1.38
CA ARG A 17 10.31 18.20 1.23
C ARG A 17 10.68 16.84 0.64
N THR A 18 11.14 16.83 -0.60
CA THR A 18 11.50 15.61 -1.33
C THR A 18 13.02 15.43 -1.39
N PRO A 19 13.51 14.18 -1.50
CA PRO A 19 14.92 13.93 -1.83
C PRO A 19 15.22 14.37 -3.27
N GLU A 20 16.51 14.41 -3.62
CA GLU A 20 16.96 14.82 -4.96
C GLU A 20 16.28 13.99 -6.06
N ARG A 21 15.91 14.66 -7.16
CA ARG A 21 15.27 14.06 -8.35
C ARG A 21 13.93 13.37 -8.05
N VAL A 22 13.28 13.70 -6.94
CA VAL A 22 11.91 13.27 -6.61
C VAL A 22 10.97 14.47 -6.62
N LYS A 23 9.83 14.29 -7.29
CA LYS A 23 8.75 15.29 -7.37
C LYS A 23 7.44 14.66 -6.92
N ILE A 24 6.72 15.33 -6.04
CA ILE A 24 5.32 14.99 -5.72
C ILE A 24 4.42 15.87 -6.57
N ILE A 25 3.54 15.23 -7.34
CA ILE A 25 2.56 15.90 -8.22
C ILE A 25 1.17 15.97 -7.60
N GLY A 26 0.91 15.21 -6.53
CA GLY A 26 -0.34 15.25 -5.79
C GLY A 26 -0.47 16.51 -4.93
N PRO A 27 -1.69 16.94 -4.59
CA PRO A 27 -1.92 18.12 -3.76
C PRO A 27 -1.29 17.98 -2.37
N TYR A 28 -0.85 19.12 -1.83
CA TYR A 28 -0.39 19.21 -0.46
C TYR A 28 -1.55 19.08 0.53
N SER A 29 -1.34 18.32 1.60
CA SER A 29 -2.18 18.31 2.80
C SER A 29 -1.28 18.23 4.02
N ALA A 30 -1.64 18.93 5.09
CA ALA A 30 -0.91 18.88 6.36
C ALA A 30 -0.91 17.44 6.91
N ASP A 31 -2.04 16.74 6.89
CA ASP A 31 -2.15 15.36 7.37
C ASP A 31 -1.28 14.40 6.54
N PHE A 32 -1.21 14.63 5.23
CA PHE A 32 -0.42 13.79 4.32
C PHE A 32 1.08 13.96 4.54
N SER A 33 1.51 15.12 5.06
CA SER A 33 2.92 15.38 5.40
C SER A 33 3.45 14.46 6.50
N GLU A 34 2.57 13.89 7.33
CA GLU A 34 2.93 12.91 8.36
C GLU A 34 3.31 11.54 7.79
N ILE A 35 2.82 11.22 6.58
CA ILE A 35 3.20 10.01 5.83
C ILE A 35 4.36 10.32 4.88
N LEU A 36 4.25 11.42 4.14
CA LEU A 36 5.21 11.87 3.13
C LEU A 36 6.35 12.65 3.77
N THR A 37 6.92 12.12 4.85
CA THR A 37 8.07 12.71 5.54
C THR A 37 9.32 12.62 4.66
N PRO A 38 10.34 13.48 4.87
CA PRO A 38 11.59 13.41 4.10
C PRO A 38 12.25 12.03 4.16
N SER A 39 12.21 11.37 5.31
CA SER A 39 12.82 10.04 5.50
C SER A 39 12.04 8.94 4.77
N ALA A 40 10.71 8.97 4.83
CA ALA A 40 9.85 8.02 4.11
C ALA A 40 10.02 8.18 2.59
N LEU A 41 10.07 9.41 2.10
CA LEU A 41 10.29 9.69 0.68
C LEU A 41 11.70 9.29 0.23
N ALA A 42 12.73 9.52 1.04
CA ALA A 42 14.09 9.05 0.76
C ALA A 42 14.14 7.52 0.65
N PHE A 43 13.45 6.81 1.55
CA PHE A 43 13.36 5.35 1.51
C PHE A 43 12.64 4.84 0.26
N VAL A 44 11.47 5.40 -0.08
CA VAL A 44 10.74 5.03 -1.30
C VAL A 44 11.56 5.34 -2.55
N ALA A 45 12.27 6.46 -2.58
CA ALA A 45 13.15 6.82 -3.69
C ALA A 45 14.28 5.80 -3.87
N GLU A 46 14.84 5.29 -2.77
CA GLU A 46 15.88 4.26 -2.82
C GLU A 46 15.34 2.92 -3.32
N LEU A 47 14.15 2.50 -2.87
CA LEU A 47 13.48 1.31 -3.40
C LEU A 47 13.24 1.44 -4.91
N HIS A 48 12.77 2.60 -5.37
CA HIS A 48 12.54 2.85 -6.79
C HIS A 48 13.86 2.76 -7.59
N ARG A 49 14.90 3.49 -7.17
CA ARG A 49 16.22 3.46 -7.84
C ARG A 49 16.81 2.06 -7.93
N ARG A 50 16.63 1.25 -6.88
CA ARG A 50 17.22 -0.10 -6.81
C ARG A 50 16.44 -1.16 -7.59
N PHE A 51 15.12 -1.05 -7.65
CA PHE A 51 14.27 -2.17 -8.10
C PHE A 51 13.43 -1.89 -9.35
N ASP A 52 13.23 -0.63 -9.75
CA ASP A 52 12.30 -0.32 -10.85
C ASP A 52 12.79 -0.88 -12.21
N GLU A 53 14.09 -0.84 -12.49
CA GLU A 53 14.63 -1.44 -13.72
C GLU A 53 14.28 -2.94 -13.83
N THR A 54 14.41 -3.67 -12.73
CA THR A 54 14.04 -5.09 -12.70
C THR A 54 12.54 -5.29 -12.86
N ARG A 55 11.71 -4.44 -12.23
CA ARG A 55 10.25 -4.47 -12.43
C ARG A 55 9.90 -4.28 -13.90
N GLN A 56 10.47 -3.28 -14.56
CA GLN A 56 10.22 -2.98 -15.98
C GLN A 56 10.63 -4.15 -16.88
N ARG A 57 11.83 -4.71 -16.66
CA ARG A 57 12.30 -5.90 -17.41
C ARG A 57 11.37 -7.10 -17.24
N LEU A 58 10.82 -7.32 -16.04
CA LEU A 58 9.86 -8.39 -15.79
C LEU A 58 8.53 -8.15 -16.49
N LEU A 59 8.07 -6.89 -16.62
CA LEU A 59 6.87 -6.57 -17.38
C LEU A 59 7.08 -6.82 -18.88
N GLN A 60 8.23 -6.44 -19.43
CA GLN A 60 8.59 -6.76 -20.81
C GLN A 60 8.63 -8.28 -21.05
N ARG A 61 9.17 -9.05 -20.09
CA ARG A 61 9.18 -10.51 -20.18
C ARG A 61 7.77 -11.12 -20.21
N ARG A 62 6.76 -10.47 -19.60
CA ARG A 62 5.36 -10.90 -19.72
C ARG A 62 4.86 -10.79 -21.15
N GLU A 63 5.18 -9.70 -21.85
CA GLU A 63 4.80 -9.52 -23.26
C GLU A 63 5.48 -10.53 -24.17
N GLU A 64 6.77 -10.81 -23.95
CA GLU A 64 7.48 -11.85 -24.68
C GLU A 64 6.84 -13.22 -24.46
N ARG A 65 6.54 -13.57 -23.20
CA ARG A 65 5.90 -14.84 -22.87
C ARG A 65 4.50 -14.95 -23.47
N GLN A 66 3.77 -13.83 -23.53
CA GLN A 66 2.47 -13.77 -24.18
C GLN A 66 2.59 -14.04 -25.69
N ARG A 67 3.60 -13.48 -26.39
CA ARG A 67 3.88 -13.79 -27.80
C ARG A 67 4.23 -15.26 -28.03
N GLU A 68 4.99 -15.86 -27.11
CA GLU A 68 5.29 -17.31 -27.16
C GLU A 68 3.99 -18.13 -27.09
N PHE A 69 3.03 -17.73 -26.24
CA PHE A 69 1.73 -18.40 -26.13
C PHE A 69 0.86 -18.22 -27.38
N GLU A 70 0.83 -17.03 -27.96
CA GLU A 70 0.12 -16.74 -29.20
C GLU A 70 0.69 -17.53 -30.39
N ALA A 71 1.98 -17.87 -30.35
CA ALA A 71 2.63 -18.76 -31.32
C ALA A 71 2.30 -20.26 -31.10
N GLY A 72 1.43 -20.60 -30.15
CA GLY A 72 0.94 -21.95 -29.91
C GLY A 72 1.67 -22.70 -28.78
N LEU A 73 2.63 -22.08 -28.10
CA LEU A 73 3.21 -22.67 -26.90
C LEU A 73 2.16 -22.67 -25.77
N LEU A 74 1.98 -23.80 -25.08
CA LEU A 74 1.10 -23.85 -23.91
C LEU A 74 1.92 -23.74 -22.60
N PRO A 75 1.34 -23.16 -21.53
CA PRO A 75 1.95 -23.18 -20.21
C PRO A 75 2.19 -24.62 -19.72
N GLY A 76 3.31 -24.85 -19.05
CA GLY A 76 3.66 -26.14 -18.48
C GLY A 76 4.75 -26.00 -17.42
N PHE A 77 5.09 -27.11 -16.76
CA PHE A 77 6.19 -27.12 -15.80
C PHE A 77 7.53 -26.94 -16.52
N LEU A 78 8.35 -26.02 -16.01
CA LEU A 78 9.68 -25.75 -16.56
C LEU A 78 10.65 -26.92 -16.24
N PRO A 79 11.28 -27.54 -17.25
CA PRO A 79 12.27 -28.60 -17.02
C PRO A 79 13.49 -28.12 -16.21
N GLU A 80 13.94 -26.88 -16.43
CA GLU A 80 15.12 -26.31 -15.79
C GLU A 80 14.98 -26.14 -14.26
N THR A 81 13.74 -26.12 -13.74
CA THR A 81 13.45 -26.03 -12.29
C THR A 81 12.97 -27.35 -11.68
N ALA A 82 13.07 -28.48 -12.39
CA ALA A 82 12.68 -29.80 -11.86
C ALA A 82 13.41 -30.13 -10.55
N HIS A 83 14.72 -29.87 -10.50
CA HIS A 83 15.55 -30.10 -9.32
C HIS A 83 15.08 -29.34 -8.05
N ILE A 84 14.34 -28.23 -8.19
CA ILE A 84 13.74 -27.51 -7.05
C ILE A 84 12.50 -28.26 -6.57
N ARG A 85 11.65 -28.74 -7.48
CA ARG A 85 10.39 -29.44 -7.15
C ARG A 85 10.63 -30.81 -6.54
N GLU A 86 11.71 -31.47 -6.92
CA GLU A 86 12.04 -32.84 -6.50
C GLU A 86 12.88 -32.88 -5.21
N LYS A 87 13.44 -31.75 -4.78
CA LYS A 87 14.24 -31.67 -3.56
C LYS A 87 13.34 -31.48 -2.33
N ALA A 88 13.71 -32.12 -1.22
CA ALA A 88 13.11 -31.83 0.08
C ALA A 88 13.59 -30.46 0.59
N TRP A 89 12.68 -29.48 0.65
CA TRP A 89 12.90 -28.18 1.27
C TRP A 89 11.57 -27.64 1.80
N THR A 90 11.63 -26.69 2.71
CA THR A 90 10.47 -25.95 3.22
C THR A 90 10.77 -24.46 3.24
N VAL A 91 9.73 -23.63 3.28
CA VAL A 91 9.87 -22.20 3.57
C VAL A 91 10.45 -21.98 4.98
N ALA A 92 10.88 -20.75 5.26
CA ALA A 92 11.29 -20.35 6.60
C ALA A 92 10.13 -20.49 7.63
N PRO A 93 10.43 -20.58 8.94
CA PRO A 93 9.40 -20.71 9.97
C PRO A 93 8.35 -19.60 9.91
N ILE A 94 7.08 -19.99 10.04
CA ILE A 94 5.93 -19.07 10.00
C ILE A 94 5.78 -18.41 11.38
N PRO A 95 5.66 -17.07 11.46
CA PRO A 95 5.39 -16.35 12.71
C PRO A 95 4.15 -16.87 13.45
N PRO A 96 4.12 -16.86 14.81
CA PRO A 96 3.03 -17.46 15.59
C PRO A 96 1.63 -16.91 15.26
N ASP A 97 1.54 -15.62 14.94
CA ASP A 97 0.30 -14.92 14.59
C ASP A 97 -0.27 -15.32 13.22
N LEU A 98 0.53 -15.97 12.36
CA LEU A 98 0.13 -16.47 11.05
C LEU A 98 -0.05 -17.99 10.99
N GLN A 99 0.05 -18.69 12.12
CA GLN A 99 -0.15 -20.14 12.20
C GLN A 99 -1.64 -20.53 12.07
N ASP A 100 -2.56 -19.69 12.57
CA ASP A 100 -4.00 -19.88 12.43
C ASP A 100 -4.60 -18.81 11.51
N ARG A 101 -4.84 -19.18 10.25
CA ARG A 101 -5.43 -18.32 9.21
C ARG A 101 -6.76 -18.87 8.70
N ARG A 102 -7.52 -19.54 9.57
CA ARG A 102 -8.75 -20.27 9.18
C ARG A 102 -9.81 -19.44 8.46
N VAL A 103 -9.86 -18.14 8.75
CA VAL A 103 -10.74 -17.16 8.10
C VAL A 103 -9.98 -15.85 7.96
N GLU A 104 -9.98 -15.30 6.75
CA GLU A 104 -9.43 -13.99 6.44
C GLU A 104 -10.53 -13.12 5.84
N ILE A 105 -10.62 -11.87 6.29
CA ILE A 105 -11.50 -10.87 5.70
C ILE A 105 -10.68 -9.92 4.84
N THR A 106 -11.24 -9.46 3.74
CA THR A 106 -10.61 -8.48 2.84
C THR A 106 -11.43 -7.21 2.82
N GLY A 107 -10.78 -6.07 2.57
CA GLY A 107 -11.49 -4.80 2.47
C GLY A 107 -10.58 -3.61 2.21
N PRO A 108 -11.16 -2.48 1.78
CA PRO A 108 -10.40 -1.28 1.44
C PRO A 108 -9.76 -0.66 2.68
N VAL A 109 -8.84 0.26 2.44
CA VAL A 109 -8.15 1.04 3.48
C VAL A 109 -8.93 2.25 4.01
N GLU A 110 -10.26 2.25 3.86
CA GLU A 110 -11.14 3.26 4.44
C GLU A 110 -11.24 3.07 5.97
N ARG A 111 -11.30 4.17 6.72
CA ARG A 111 -11.12 4.19 8.18
C ARG A 111 -12.16 3.35 8.92
N LYS A 112 -13.45 3.48 8.58
CA LYS A 112 -14.52 2.67 9.18
C LYS A 112 -14.36 1.20 8.81
N MET A 113 -14.03 0.91 7.55
CA MET A 113 -13.85 -0.45 7.05
C MET A 113 -12.69 -1.18 7.74
N ILE A 114 -11.55 -0.52 7.94
CA ILE A 114 -10.42 -1.07 8.70
C ILE A 114 -10.85 -1.46 10.12
N ILE A 115 -11.55 -0.57 10.83
CA ILE A 115 -12.00 -0.85 12.21
C ILE A 115 -12.94 -2.06 12.23
N ASN A 116 -13.92 -2.09 11.34
CA ASN A 116 -14.89 -3.19 11.28
C ASN A 116 -14.22 -4.53 10.92
N ALA A 117 -13.30 -4.52 9.96
CA ALA A 117 -12.61 -5.72 9.52
C ALA A 117 -11.68 -6.29 10.61
N LEU A 118 -10.93 -5.42 11.29
CA LEU A 118 -10.10 -5.81 12.43
C LEU A 118 -10.92 -6.38 13.59
N ASN A 119 -12.14 -5.89 13.80
CA ASN A 119 -13.06 -6.34 14.85
C ASN A 119 -13.99 -7.49 14.42
N SER A 120 -13.83 -8.04 13.22
CA SER A 120 -14.79 -9.00 12.62
C SER A 120 -14.78 -10.39 13.27
N GLY A 121 -13.73 -10.72 14.03
CA GLY A 121 -13.48 -12.09 14.53
C GLY A 121 -12.73 -12.98 13.53
N ALA A 122 -12.41 -12.49 12.33
CA ALA A 122 -11.46 -13.15 11.44
C ALA A 122 -10.07 -13.24 12.08
N ARG A 123 -9.25 -14.19 11.62
CA ARG A 123 -7.85 -14.31 12.07
C ARG A 123 -6.96 -13.27 11.43
N VAL A 124 -7.21 -12.96 10.16
CA VAL A 124 -6.45 -11.99 9.38
C VAL A 124 -7.40 -11.02 8.69
N PHE A 125 -7.01 -9.76 8.64
CA PHE A 125 -7.61 -8.75 7.77
C PHE A 125 -6.58 -8.34 6.72
N MET A 126 -6.88 -8.60 5.46
CA MET A 126 -6.13 -8.08 4.32
C MET A 126 -6.67 -6.69 3.94
N ALA A 127 -5.97 -5.65 4.38
CA ALA A 127 -6.22 -4.28 4.01
C ALA A 127 -5.67 -4.00 2.60
N ASP A 128 -6.56 -3.56 1.73
CA ASP A 128 -6.33 -3.61 0.30
C ASP A 128 -6.11 -2.23 -0.32
N LEU A 129 -4.94 -2.08 -0.97
CA LEU A 129 -4.58 -0.93 -1.80
C LEU A 129 -4.64 -1.26 -3.29
N GLU A 130 -5.16 -2.42 -3.67
CA GLU A 130 -5.28 -2.92 -5.02
C GLU A 130 -6.76 -3.00 -5.46
N ASP A 131 -7.30 -4.17 -5.77
CA ASP A 131 -8.52 -4.31 -6.57
C ASP A 131 -9.79 -3.71 -5.92
N SER A 132 -9.89 -3.69 -4.59
CA SER A 132 -11.05 -3.12 -3.89
C SER A 132 -10.90 -1.63 -3.57
N ASN A 133 -9.79 -1.00 -3.96
CA ASN A 133 -9.52 0.40 -3.64
C ASN A 133 -9.20 1.21 -4.91
N ALA A 134 -10.10 2.14 -5.26
CA ALA A 134 -9.81 3.12 -6.31
C ALA A 134 -8.54 3.92 -5.95
N PRO A 135 -7.46 3.87 -6.76
CA PRO A 135 -6.14 4.33 -6.35
C PRO A 135 -5.96 5.85 -6.53
N THR A 136 -6.92 6.64 -6.05
CA THR A 136 -6.78 8.09 -6.01
C THR A 136 -5.67 8.49 -5.03
N TRP A 137 -5.01 9.63 -5.27
CA TRP A 137 -4.00 10.17 -4.34
C TRP A 137 -4.53 10.25 -2.91
N GLY A 138 -5.77 10.73 -2.75
CA GLY A 138 -6.44 10.81 -1.47
C GLY A 138 -6.58 9.44 -0.80
N ASN A 139 -7.12 8.45 -1.52
CA ASN A 139 -7.35 7.11 -0.96
C ASN A 139 -6.05 6.41 -0.55
N VAL A 140 -4.99 6.53 -1.36
CA VAL A 140 -3.71 5.86 -1.08
C VAL A 140 -3.04 6.47 0.15
N ILE A 141 -2.90 7.81 0.20
CA ILE A 141 -2.20 8.44 1.33
C ILE A 141 -3.04 8.40 2.60
N GLN A 142 -4.36 8.64 2.51
CA GLN A 142 -5.26 8.48 3.66
C GLN A 142 -5.29 7.03 4.15
N GLY A 143 -5.20 6.06 3.24
CA GLY A 143 -5.07 4.65 3.59
C GLY A 143 -3.85 4.39 4.46
N GLN A 144 -2.69 4.96 4.13
CA GLN A 144 -1.48 4.84 4.95
C GLN A 144 -1.66 5.48 6.35
N ILE A 145 -2.34 6.63 6.44
CA ILE A 145 -2.70 7.24 7.73
C ILE A 145 -3.55 6.27 8.55
N ASN A 146 -4.60 5.70 7.95
CA ASN A 146 -5.49 4.77 8.64
C ASN A 146 -4.75 3.50 9.09
N LEU A 147 -3.88 2.94 8.25
CA LEU A 147 -3.07 1.76 8.59
C LEU A 147 -2.09 2.06 9.73
N ARG A 148 -1.40 3.21 9.70
CA ARG A 148 -0.53 3.66 10.78
C ARG A 148 -1.29 3.77 12.10
N ASP A 149 -2.46 4.41 12.09
CA ASP A 149 -3.29 4.58 13.27
C ASP A 149 -3.82 3.23 13.78
N ALA A 150 -4.13 2.29 12.88
CA ALA A 150 -4.58 0.95 13.24
C ALA A 150 -3.47 0.15 13.95
N VAL A 151 -2.25 0.16 13.40
CA VAL A 151 -1.08 -0.48 14.01
C VAL A 151 -0.76 0.14 15.37
N ARG A 152 -0.87 1.47 15.50
CA ARG A 152 -0.70 2.19 16.78
C ARG A 152 -1.89 2.06 17.73
N ARG A 153 -2.97 1.41 17.31
CA ARG A 153 -4.22 1.24 18.04
C ARG A 153 -4.89 2.56 18.45
N THR A 154 -4.64 3.62 17.68
CA THR A 154 -5.23 4.96 17.85
C THR A 154 -6.31 5.25 16.80
N ILE A 155 -6.57 4.33 15.88
CA ILE A 155 -7.63 4.49 14.88
C ILE A 155 -9.01 4.52 15.57
N SER A 156 -9.77 5.57 15.29
CA SER A 156 -11.15 5.71 15.75
C SER A 156 -11.95 6.52 14.76
N LEU A 157 -13.27 6.33 14.79
CA LEU A 157 -14.22 7.13 14.01
C LEU A 157 -15.46 7.40 14.87
N SER A 158 -15.82 8.66 15.04
CA SER A 158 -17.07 9.06 15.67
C SER A 158 -18.04 9.52 14.59
N THR A 159 -19.21 8.91 14.54
CA THR A 159 -20.35 9.34 13.72
C THR A 159 -21.50 9.76 14.65
N PRO A 160 -22.51 10.51 14.16
CA PRO A 160 -23.67 10.85 14.99
C PRO A 160 -24.38 9.65 15.61
N ALA A 161 -24.26 8.46 14.99
CA ALA A 161 -24.91 7.24 15.45
C ALA A 161 -24.04 6.36 16.33
N LYS A 162 -22.70 6.38 16.17
CA LYS A 162 -21.81 5.40 16.79
C LYS A 162 -20.36 5.85 16.84
N GLU A 163 -19.67 5.49 17.92
CA GLU A 163 -18.20 5.48 17.98
C GLU A 163 -17.66 4.11 17.58
N TYR A 164 -16.62 4.11 16.75
CA TYR A 164 -15.88 2.94 16.29
C TYR A 164 -14.46 3.02 16.84
N LYS A 165 -14.03 1.98 17.57
CA LYS A 165 -12.68 1.79 18.11
C LYS A 165 -12.30 0.32 17.97
N LEU A 166 -11.01 0.01 18.03
CA LEU A 166 -10.55 -1.37 18.02
C LEU A 166 -10.89 -2.10 19.31
N ASN A 167 -11.26 -3.38 19.19
CA ASN A 167 -11.35 -4.30 20.32
C ASN A 167 -9.97 -4.57 20.91
N ALA A 168 -9.88 -5.09 22.14
CA ALA A 168 -8.61 -5.48 22.75
C ALA A 168 -7.83 -6.47 21.88
N GLU A 169 -8.53 -7.49 21.38
CA GLU A 169 -8.03 -8.45 20.40
C GLU A 169 -8.63 -8.15 19.03
N THR A 170 -7.78 -8.11 18.01
CA THR A 170 -8.15 -7.83 16.61
C THR A 170 -7.53 -8.87 15.69
N ALA A 171 -8.07 -8.99 14.48
CA ALA A 171 -7.42 -9.74 13.42
C ALA A 171 -5.98 -9.24 13.16
N VAL A 172 -5.10 -10.12 12.70
CA VAL A 172 -3.76 -9.76 12.22
C VAL A 172 -3.89 -8.94 10.95
N LEU A 173 -3.25 -7.78 10.91
CA LEU A 173 -3.28 -6.90 9.75
C LEU A 173 -2.27 -7.38 8.69
N MET A 174 -2.73 -7.60 7.46
CA MET A 174 -1.89 -7.79 6.27
C MET A 174 -2.24 -6.73 5.24
N VAL A 175 -1.24 -6.19 4.54
CA VAL A 175 -1.47 -5.15 3.52
C VAL A 175 -1.23 -5.73 2.13
N ARG A 176 -2.19 -5.57 1.23
CA ARG A 176 -2.05 -5.91 -0.19
C ARG A 176 -1.69 -4.66 -0.99
N PRO A 177 -0.46 -4.53 -1.52
CA PRO A 177 -0.10 -3.41 -2.40
C PRO A 177 -0.65 -3.61 -3.81
N ARG A 178 -0.62 -2.54 -4.61
CA ARG A 178 -0.93 -2.57 -6.05
C ARG A 178 -0.06 -3.60 -6.78
N GLY A 179 -0.63 -4.27 -7.77
CA GLY A 179 0.10 -5.16 -8.66
C GLY A 179 1.18 -4.44 -9.48
N TRP A 180 2.19 -5.19 -9.90
CA TRP A 180 3.40 -4.67 -10.58
C TRP A 180 3.16 -3.80 -11.84
N HIS A 181 2.00 -3.94 -12.47
CA HIS A 181 1.65 -3.24 -13.71
C HIS A 181 1.13 -1.81 -13.48
N LEU A 182 0.77 -1.45 -12.24
CA LEU A 182 0.30 -0.11 -11.89
C LEU A 182 1.49 0.77 -11.45
N LEU A 183 1.55 1.99 -11.99
CA LEU A 183 2.46 3.07 -11.60
C LEU A 183 1.65 4.15 -10.87
#